data_AF-A0A8S9HFR5-F1
#
_entry.id   AF-A0A8S9HFR5-F1
#
_cell.length_a   1.000
_cell.length_b   1.000
_cell.length_c   1.000
_cell.angle_alpha   90.00
_cell.angle_beta   90.00
_cell.angle_gamma   90.00
#
_symmetry.space_group_name_H-M   'P 1'
#
loop_
_entity.id
_entity.type
_entity.pdbx_description
1 polymer ?
#
loop_
_entity_poly.entity_id
_entity_poly.type
_entity_poly.pdbx_seq_one_letter_code
_entity_poly.pdbx_strand_id
1 'polypeptide(L)'
;MSCPHVSGLAALLRKAHPDWSPAAIKSALVTTAYDRENSGEPIEDLATGKPSNSFIHGAGHVDPNKALNPGLVYDIDVKDYVAFLCAVGY
;
A
#
# COMPACT_ATOMS: atom_id res chain seq x y z
N MET A 1 -0.90 -5.40 -15.45
CA MET A 1 -2.06 -6.13 -14.87
C MET A 1 -2.18 -6.01 -13.34
N SER A 2 -1.38 -5.19 -12.64
CA SER A 2 -1.40 -5.11 -11.16
C SER A 2 -2.47 -4.18 -10.58
N CYS A 3 -2.76 -3.06 -11.26
CA CYS A 3 -3.78 -2.08 -10.82
C CYS A 3 -5.15 -2.72 -10.49
N PRO A 4 -5.79 -3.53 -11.37
CA PRO A 4 -7.10 -4.09 -11.07
C PRO A 4 -7.09 -5.07 -9.88
N HIS A 5 -5.96 -5.74 -9.60
CA HIS A 5 -5.84 -6.58 -8.40
C HIS A 5 -5.91 -5.73 -7.13
N VAL A 6 -5.12 -4.65 -7.06
CA VAL A 6 -5.12 -3.75 -5.90
C VAL A 6 -6.47 -3.04 -5.75
N SER A 7 -7.12 -2.65 -6.85
CA SER A 7 -8.48 -2.09 -6.80
C SER A 7 -9.51 -3.07 -6.25
N GLY A 8 -9.44 -4.35 -6.63
CA GLY A 8 -10.30 -5.39 -6.08
C GLY A 8 -10.08 -5.59 -4.58
N LEU A 9 -8.82 -5.63 -4.14
CA LEU A 9 -8.48 -5.72 -2.71
C LEU A 9 -8.98 -4.49 -1.92
N ALA A 10 -8.80 -3.29 -2.47
CA ALA A 10 -9.31 -2.07 -1.84
C ALA A 10 -10.84 -2.09 -1.70
N ALA A 11 -11.57 -2.62 -2.70
CA ALA A 11 -13.02 -2.78 -2.63
C ALA A 11 -13.45 -3.79 -1.55
N LEU A 12 -12.71 -4.91 -1.42
CA LEU A 12 -12.96 -5.90 -0.36
C LEU A 12 -12.69 -5.31 1.03
N LEU A 13 -11.60 -4.57 1.21
CA LEU A 13 -11.29 -3.90 2.47
C LEU A 13 -12.33 -2.85 2.82
N ARG A 14 -12.80 -2.06 1.84
CA ARG A 14 -13.93 -1.13 2.04
C ARG A 14 -15.20 -1.86 2.46
N LYS A 15 -15.45 -3.06 1.94
CA LYS A 15 -16.62 -3.85 2.35
C LYS A 15 -16.49 -4.37 3.79
N ALA A 16 -15.29 -4.76 4.21
CA ALA A 16 -15.00 -5.24 5.56
C ALA A 16 -14.96 -4.12 6.60
N HIS A 17 -14.45 -2.94 6.22
CA HIS A 17 -14.34 -1.73 7.04
C HIS A 17 -15.01 -0.53 6.34
N PRO A 18 -16.35 -0.41 6.39
CA PRO A 18 -17.09 0.60 5.63
C PRO A 18 -16.73 2.05 5.99
N ASP A 19 -16.31 2.25 7.23
CA ASP A 19 -15.92 3.52 7.85
C ASP A 19 -14.50 3.97 7.49
N TRP A 20 -13.65 3.07 7.01
CA TRP A 20 -12.28 3.44 6.64
C TRP A 20 -12.25 4.46 5.50
N SER A 21 -11.40 5.47 5.67
CA SER A 21 -11.09 6.42 4.60
C SER A 21 -10.35 5.72 3.45
N PRO A 22 -10.28 6.33 2.25
CA PRO A 22 -9.40 5.85 1.19
C PRO A 22 -7.92 5.78 1.62
N ALA A 23 -7.47 6.72 2.46
CA ALA A 23 -6.10 6.75 2.98
C ALA A 23 -5.85 5.60 3.97
N ALA A 24 -6.80 5.29 4.85
CA ALA A 24 -6.72 4.14 5.76
C ALA A 24 -6.64 2.81 4.99
N ILE A 25 -7.46 2.62 3.94
CA ILE A 25 -7.39 1.42 3.07
C ILE A 25 -6.02 1.32 2.40
N LYS A 26 -5.51 2.42 1.85
CA LYS A 26 -4.17 2.46 1.26
C LYS A 26 -3.10 2.13 2.31
N SER A 27 -3.19 2.73 3.50
CA SER A 27 -2.26 2.47 4.59
C SER A 27 -2.23 1.00 4.96
N ALA A 28 -3.40 0.37 5.14
CA ALA A 28 -3.49 -1.04 5.50
C ALA A 28 -2.80 -1.93 4.46
N LEU A 29 -3.02 -1.70 3.16
CA LEU A 29 -2.37 -2.45 2.08
C LEU A 29 -0.85 -2.24 2.05
N VAL A 30 -0.38 -1.03 2.36
CA VAL A 30 1.05 -0.67 2.30
C VAL A 30 1.81 -1.19 3.52
N THR A 31 1.30 -0.99 4.73
CA THR A 31 2.01 -1.36 5.97
C THR A 31 2.01 -2.86 6.26
N THR A 32 1.10 -3.60 5.63
CA THR A 32 1.03 -5.07 5.76
C THR A 32 1.65 -5.83 4.60
N ALA A 33 2.10 -5.12 3.56
CA ALA A 33 2.84 -5.70 2.45
C ALA A 33 4.16 -6.35 2.94
N TYR A 34 4.65 -7.31 2.17
CA TYR A 34 5.92 -7.98 2.44
C TYR A 34 6.93 -7.69 1.33
N ASP A 35 8.20 -7.56 1.69
CA ASP A 35 9.31 -7.22 0.80
C ASP A 35 10.28 -8.38 0.57
N ARG A 36 9.93 -9.58 1.06
CA ARG A 36 10.71 -10.81 0.94
C ARG A 36 9.95 -11.90 0.23
N GLU A 37 10.66 -12.69 -0.55
CA GLU A 37 10.13 -13.86 -1.23
C GLU A 37 9.91 -15.03 -0.25
N ASN A 38 9.29 -16.09 -0.75
CA ASN A 38 9.08 -17.32 0.04
C ASN A 38 10.40 -17.97 0.50
N SER A 39 11.52 -17.69 -0.19
CA SER A 39 12.87 -18.11 0.19
C SER A 39 13.42 -17.35 1.40
N GLY A 40 12.80 -16.24 1.79
CA GLY A 40 13.29 -15.30 2.79
C GLY A 40 14.23 -14.23 2.23
N GLU A 41 14.62 -14.32 0.95
CA GLU A 41 15.44 -13.30 0.30
C GLU A 41 14.62 -12.05 -0.07
N PRO A 42 15.24 -10.88 -0.21
CA PRO A 42 14.55 -9.70 -0.73
C PRO A 42 13.97 -9.96 -2.12
N ILE A 43 12.84 -9.33 -2.44
CA ILE A 43 12.28 -9.37 -3.81
C ILE A 43 13.36 -8.95 -4.82
N GLU A 44 13.52 -9.72 -5.90
CA GLU A 44 14.46 -9.40 -6.96
C GLU A 44 13.87 -8.41 -7.98
N ASP A 45 14.67 -7.43 -8.42
CA ASP A 45 14.39 -6.67 -9.62
C ASP A 45 14.77 -7.48 -10.86
N LEU A 46 13.75 -8.03 -11.53
CA LEU A 46 13.87 -8.81 -12.76
C LEU A 46 14.63 -8.09 -13.89
N ALA A 47 14.66 -6.75 -13.91
CA ALA A 47 15.40 -6.02 -14.94
C ALA A 47 16.92 -6.07 -14.74
N THR A 48 17.37 -6.20 -13.49
CA THR A 48 18.80 -6.11 -13.13
C THR A 48 19.37 -7.37 -12.48
N GLY A 49 18.53 -8.29 -12.01
CA GLY A 49 18.93 -9.49 -11.28
C GLY A 49 19.45 -9.20 -9.86
N LYS A 50 19.10 -8.03 -9.30
CA LYS A 50 19.60 -7.56 -8.01
C LYS A 50 18.45 -7.40 -7.02
N PRO A 51 18.71 -7.34 -5.71
CA PRO A 51 17.69 -6.98 -4.72
C PRO A 51 16.98 -5.69 -5.12
N SER A 52 15.65 -5.76 -5.15
CA SER A 52 14.77 -4.64 -5.47
C SER A 52 14.76 -3.60 -4.34
N ASN A 53 14.23 -2.43 -4.64
CA ASN A 53 14.12 -1.33 -3.67
C ASN A 53 12.76 -0.64 -3.76
N SER A 54 12.48 0.25 -2.80
CA SER A 54 11.18 0.91 -2.69
C SER A 54 10.79 1.76 -3.90
N PHE A 55 11.73 2.20 -4.74
CA PHE A 55 11.38 2.89 -5.99
C PHE A 55 10.81 1.94 -7.06
N ILE A 56 11.06 0.63 -6.93
CA ILE A 56 10.57 -0.40 -7.85
C ILE A 56 9.25 -0.99 -7.36
N HIS A 57 9.15 -1.35 -6.07
CA HIS A 57 8.00 -2.10 -5.53
C HIS A 57 7.28 -1.39 -4.37
N GLY A 58 7.65 -0.15 -4.02
CA GLY A 58 7.07 0.55 -2.88
C GLY A 58 7.34 -0.18 -1.58
N ALA A 59 6.28 -0.51 -0.84
CA ALA A 59 6.39 -1.25 0.42
C ALA A 59 6.53 -2.77 0.23
N GLY A 60 6.26 -3.32 -0.96
CA GLY A 60 6.30 -4.77 -1.17
C GLY A 60 5.09 -5.32 -1.93
N HIS A 61 5.00 -6.65 -1.93
CA HIS A 61 3.84 -7.37 -2.46
C HIS A 61 2.70 -7.38 -1.43
N VAL A 62 1.47 -7.27 -1.93
CA VAL A 62 0.28 -7.16 -1.08
C VAL A 62 0.02 -8.45 -0.28
N ASP A 63 -0.35 -8.31 0.99
CA ASP A 63 -0.88 -9.39 1.84
C ASP A 63 -2.35 -9.07 2.21
N PRO A 64 -3.32 -9.58 1.43
CA PRO A 64 -4.74 -9.27 1.65
C PRO A 64 -5.25 -9.67 3.03
N ASN A 65 -4.73 -10.77 3.59
CA ASN A 65 -5.21 -11.32 4.85
C ASN A 65 -4.69 -10.48 6.02
N LYS A 66 -3.43 -10.03 5.98
CA LYS A 66 -2.92 -9.11 6.99
C LYS A 66 -3.54 -7.72 6.87
N ALA A 67 -3.79 -7.24 5.64
CA ALA A 67 -4.43 -5.95 5.41
C ALA A 67 -5.84 -5.84 6.01
N LEU A 68 -6.51 -6.96 6.29
CA LEU A 68 -7.79 -6.99 6.99
C LEU A 68 -7.68 -6.49 8.43
N ASN A 69 -6.55 -6.72 9.11
CA ASN A 69 -6.31 -6.29 10.49
C ASN A 69 -4.89 -5.70 10.63
N PRO A 70 -4.65 -4.48 10.11
CA PRO A 70 -3.32 -3.88 10.04
C PRO A 70 -2.78 -3.42 11.40
N GLY A 71 -3.60 -3.43 12.44
CA GLY A 71 -3.29 -2.90 13.77
C GLY A 71 -3.33 -1.38 13.81
N LEU A 72 -2.49 -0.72 13.02
CA LEU A 72 -2.42 0.74 12.89
C LEU A 72 -2.57 1.17 11.43
N VAL A 73 -3.14 2.36 11.24
CA VAL A 73 -3.26 3.01 9.92
C VAL A 73 -2.73 4.45 10.01
N TYR A 74 -2.08 4.90 8.94
CA TYR A 74 -1.71 6.28 8.69
C TYR A 74 -2.85 6.94 7.91
N ASP A 75 -3.80 7.52 8.63
CA ASP A 75 -4.96 8.16 8.03
C ASP A 75 -4.73 9.65 7.79
N ILE A 76 -5.33 10.19 6.73
CA ILE A 76 -5.35 11.61 6.37
C ILE A 76 -6.65 11.96 5.66
N ASP A 77 -7.09 13.20 5.77
CA ASP A 77 -8.32 13.70 5.16
C ASP A 77 -8.02 14.64 3.98
N VAL A 78 -9.06 15.04 3.24
CA VAL A 78 -8.97 15.93 2.08
C VAL A 78 -8.28 17.25 2.41
N LYS A 79 -8.48 17.78 3.62
CA LYS A 79 -7.84 19.03 4.08
C LYS A 79 -6.32 18.92 4.14
N ASP A 80 -5.80 17.74 4.50
CA ASP A 80 -4.35 17.51 4.57
C ASP A 80 -3.73 17.52 3.16
N TYR A 81 -4.44 16.95 2.18
CA TYR A 81 -4.02 17.05 0.78
C TYR A 81 -4.05 18.48 0.26
N VAL A 82 -5.08 19.27 0.60
CA VAL A 82 -5.13 20.70 0.25
C VAL A 82 -3.98 21.46 0.89
N ALA A 83 -3.72 21.23 2.18
CA ALA A 83 -2.60 21.86 2.89
C ALA A 83 -1.25 21.51 2.25
N PHE A 84 -1.07 20.24 1.85
CA PHE A 84 0.11 19.81 1.10
C PHE A 84 0.25 20.56 -0.23
N LEU A 85 -0.82 20.66 -1.02
CA LEU A 85 -0.82 21.38 -2.30
C LEU A 85 -0.48 22.87 -2.11
N CYS A 86 -1.05 23.53 -1.10
CA CYS A 86 -0.71 24.92 -0.80
C CYS A 86 0.76 25.09 -0.39
N ALA A 87 1.32 24.13 0.37
CA ALA A 87 2.72 24.18 0.79
C ALA A 87 3.71 24.03 -0.37
N VAL A 88 3.33 23.32 -1.44
CA VAL A 88 4.14 23.20 -2.67
C VAL A 88 3.79 24.23 -3.75
N GLY A 89 2.96 25.23 -3.43
CA GLY A 89 2.68 26.38 -4.29
C GLY A 89 1.60 26.18 -5.34
N TYR A 90 0.67 25.24 -5.13
CA TYR A 90 -0.57 25.09 -5.92
C TYR A 90 -1.75 25.82 -5.29
#